data_AF-A0A2V6H5K2-F1
#
_entry.id   AF-A0A2V6H5K2-F1
#
_cell.length_a   1.000
_cell.length_b   1.000
_cell.length_c   1.000
_cell.angle_alpha   90.00
_cell.angle_beta   90.00
_cell.angle_gamma   90.00
#
_symmetry.space_group_name_H-M   'P 1'
#
loop_
_entity.id
_entity.type
_entity.pdbx_description
1 polymer ?
#
loop_
_entity_poly.entity_id
_entity_poly.type
_entity_poly.pdbx_seq_one_letter_code
_entity_poly.pdbx_strand_id
1 'polypeptide(L)'
;MIDRYSRSEMRKIWSDERKFQIWLEIEVLACETMAELGEIPKEDAAEIRKRARFSIPGILEIEKRTNHDVIAFLENVAESVGPASRWIHQG
;
A
#
# COMPACT_ATOMS: atom_id res chain seq x y z
N MET A 1 2.59 -15.78 16.12
CA MET A 1 3.06 -17.09 16.62
C MET A 1 4.53 -16.97 16.98
N ILE A 2 4.96 -17.49 18.13
CA ILE A 2 6.34 -17.27 18.62
C ILE A 2 7.38 -18.03 17.79
N ASP A 3 8.61 -17.53 17.77
CA ASP A 3 9.68 -18.07 16.93
C ASP A 3 9.95 -19.55 17.10
N ARG A 4 9.81 -20.05 18.34
CA ARG A 4 9.99 -21.46 18.69
C ARG A 4 9.11 -22.41 17.87
N TYR A 5 7.90 -22.00 17.51
CA TYR A 5 6.90 -22.86 16.88
C TYR A 5 6.59 -22.49 15.43
N SER A 6 7.23 -21.46 14.89
CA SER A 6 6.95 -21.00 13.53
C SER A 6 8.09 -21.36 12.57
N ARG A 7 7.71 -21.88 11.40
CA ARG A 7 8.63 -22.03 10.27
C ARG A 7 8.87 -20.66 9.63
N SER A 8 10.09 -20.42 9.18
CA SER A 8 10.49 -19.10 8.68
C SER A 8 9.66 -18.65 7.47
N GLU A 9 9.31 -19.57 6.60
CA GLU A 9 8.51 -19.38 5.39
C GLU A 9 7.09 -18.97 5.77
N MET A 10 6.50 -19.64 6.76
CA MET A 10 5.16 -19.31 7.23
C MET A 10 5.12 -17.93 7.90
N ARG A 11 6.14 -17.57 8.71
CA ARG A 11 6.22 -16.22 9.29
C ARG A 11 6.28 -15.13 8.23
N LYS A 12 7.00 -15.36 7.12
CA LYS A 12 7.12 -14.38 6.02
C LYS A 12 5.79 -14.14 5.31
N ILE A 13 4.91 -15.14 5.21
CA ILE A 13 3.59 -14.96 4.57
C ILE A 13 2.69 -14.04 5.41
N TRP A 14 2.75 -14.18 6.73
CA TRP A 14 1.91 -13.45 7.69
C TRP A 14 2.59 -12.23 8.30
N SER A 15 3.72 -11.78 7.75
CA SER A 15 4.41 -10.59 8.24
C SER A 15 3.69 -9.31 7.76
N ASP A 16 3.81 -8.23 8.53
CA ASP A 16 3.30 -6.92 8.11
C ASP A 16 3.94 -6.45 6.79
N GLU A 17 5.22 -6.75 6.59
CA GLU A 17 5.90 -6.51 5.32
C GLU A 17 5.16 -7.17 4.15
N ARG A 18 4.80 -8.45 4.27
CA ARG A 18 4.08 -9.14 3.20
C ARG A 18 2.65 -8.63 3.04
N LYS A 19 1.98 -8.31 4.14
CA LYS A 19 0.65 -7.69 4.14
C LYS A 19 0.65 -6.38 3.35
N PHE A 20 1.54 -5.44 3.69
CA PHE A 20 1.61 -4.14 3.03
C PHE A 20 2.14 -4.21 1.60
N GLN A 21 3.03 -5.17 1.28
CA GLN A 21 3.40 -5.45 -0.11
C GLN A 21 2.20 -5.90 -0.96
N ILE A 22 1.35 -6.78 -0.42
CA ILE A 22 0.15 -7.24 -1.12
C ILE A 22 -0.84 -6.10 -1.28
N TRP A 23 -1.08 -5.30 -0.23
CA TRP A 23 -1.97 -4.13 -0.32
C TRP A 23 -1.48 -3.13 -1.36
N LEU A 24 -0.18 -2.80 -1.35
CA LEU A 24 0.41 -1.91 -2.35
C LEU A 24 0.20 -2.43 -3.77
N GLU A 25 0.46 -3.71 -4.01
CA GLU A 25 0.29 -4.30 -5.34
C GLU A 25 -1.18 -4.27 -5.78
N ILE A 26 -2.13 -4.60 -4.89
CA ILE A 26 -3.57 -4.54 -5.19
C ILE A 26 -3.99 -3.12 -5.57
N GLU A 27 -3.58 -2.13 -4.77
CA GLU A 27 -3.93 -0.72 -5.01
C GLU A 27 -3.34 -0.20 -6.33
N VAL A 28 -2.09 -0.56 -6.63
CA VAL A 28 -1.46 -0.18 -7.91
C VAL A 28 -2.18 -0.83 -9.09
N LEU A 29 -2.51 -2.13 -9.00
CA LEU A 29 -3.25 -2.84 -10.05
C LEU A 29 -4.66 -2.29 -10.26
N ALA A 30 -5.32 -1.86 -9.17
CA ALA A 30 -6.61 -1.19 -9.24
C ALA A 30 -6.50 0.11 -10.04
N CYS A 31 -5.53 0.99 -9.72
CA CYS A 31 -5.31 2.22 -10.47
C CYS A 31 -4.91 1.97 -11.94
N GLU A 32 -4.10 0.95 -12.22
CA GLU A 32 -3.76 0.57 -13.61
C GLU A 32 -5.02 0.16 -14.39
N THR A 33 -5.88 -0.64 -13.79
CA THR A 33 -7.16 -1.05 -14.40
C THR A 33 -8.10 0.14 -14.59
N MET A 34 -8.19 1.05 -13.61
CA MET A 34 -8.96 2.29 -13.75
C MET A 34 -8.47 3.13 -14.93
N ALA A 35 -7.16 3.19 -15.18
CA ALA A 35 -6.59 3.88 -16.33
C ALA A 35 -6.88 3.15 -17.67
N GLU A 36 -6.91 1.82 -17.67
CA GLU A 36 -7.34 1.03 -18.85
C GLU A 36 -8.81 1.28 -19.19
N LEU A 37 -9.67 1.43 -18.17
CA LEU A 37 -11.09 1.76 -18.32
C LEU A 37 -11.34 3.25 -18.65
N GLY A 38 -10.30 4.10 -18.57
CA GLY A 38 -10.39 5.53 -18.87
C GLY A 38 -10.96 6.38 -17.72
N GLU A 39 -11.01 5.84 -16.50
CA GLU A 39 -11.51 6.52 -15.31
C GLU A 39 -10.49 7.50 -14.72
N ILE A 40 -9.20 7.20 -14.86
CA ILE A 40 -8.09 8.08 -14.45
C ILE A 40 -7.08 8.26 -15.60
N PRO A 41 -6.28 9.34 -15.61
CA PRO A 41 -5.21 9.52 -16.59
C PRO A 41 -4.17 8.40 -16.54
N LYS A 42 -3.71 7.92 -17.70
CA LYS A 42 -2.67 6.87 -17.80
C LYS A 42 -1.35 7.30 -17.18
N GLU A 43 -1.06 8.59 -17.23
CA GLU A 43 0.13 9.20 -16.65
C GLU A 43 0.11 9.12 -15.13
N ASP A 44 -1.06 9.30 -14.51
CA ASP A 44 -1.22 9.20 -13.06
C ASP A 44 -1.04 7.74 -12.59
N ALA A 45 -1.61 6.76 -13.30
CA ALA A 45 -1.39 5.34 -13.00
C ALA A 45 0.08 4.94 -13.15
N ALA A 46 0.76 5.40 -14.20
CA ALA A 46 2.19 5.15 -14.40
C ALA A 46 3.05 5.78 -13.29
N GLU A 47 2.71 6.98 -12.83
CA GLU A 47 3.38 7.64 -11.72
C GLU A 47 3.18 6.88 -10.39
N ILE A 48 1.96 6.39 -10.14
CA ILE A 48 1.65 5.53 -8.99
C ILE A 48 2.54 4.28 -9.01
N ARG A 49 2.52 3.49 -10.10
CA ARG A 49 3.35 2.26 -10.22
C ARG A 49 4.84 2.54 -10.02
N LYS A 50 5.34 3.67 -10.52
CA LYS A 50 6.75 4.05 -10.43
C LYS A 50 7.17 4.45 -9.01
N ARG A 51 6.30 5.09 -8.24
CA ARG A 51 6.69 5.77 -6.99
C ARG A 51 6.12 5.14 -5.73
N ALA A 52 5.01 4.42 -5.84
CA ALA A 52 4.32 3.86 -4.68
C ALA A 52 5.25 2.94 -3.90
N ARG A 53 5.44 3.27 -2.63
CA ARG A 53 6.29 2.56 -1.67
C ARG A 53 5.79 2.88 -0.27
N PHE A 54 6.07 2.01 0.68
CA PHE A 54 5.67 2.18 2.06
C PHE A 54 6.84 2.03 3.03
N SER A 55 6.63 2.46 4.27
CA SER A 55 7.54 2.33 5.40
C SER A 55 6.75 1.85 6.61
N ILE A 56 7.02 0.63 7.10
CA ILE A 56 6.33 0.10 8.29
C ILE A 56 6.44 1.04 9.50
N PRO A 57 7.62 1.59 9.85
CA PRO A 57 7.71 2.58 10.92
C PRO A 57 6.83 3.81 10.70
N GLY A 58 6.71 4.28 9.45
CA GLY A 58 5.85 5.42 9.10
C GLY A 58 4.37 5.10 9.27
N ILE A 59 3.94 3.92 8.78
CA ILE A 59 2.57 3.43 8.95
C ILE A 59 2.22 3.34 10.44
N LEU A 60 3.07 2.70 11.24
CA LEU A 60 2.82 2.53 12.68
C LEU A 60 2.75 3.87 13.43
N GLU A 61 3.49 4.89 12.98
CA GLU A 61 3.40 6.23 13.58
C GLU A 61 2.09 6.92 13.22
N ILE A 62 1.67 6.86 11.96
CA ILE A 62 0.39 7.43 11.51
C ILE A 62 -0.78 6.71 12.19
N GLU A 63 -0.69 5.38 12.34
CA GLU A 63 -1.73 4.55 12.96
C GLU A 63 -2.04 4.98 14.40
N LYS A 64 -1.04 5.46 15.16
CA LYS A 64 -1.26 5.98 16.53
C LYS A 64 -2.27 7.12 16.58
N ARG A 65 -2.38 7.93 15.51
CA ARG A 65 -3.36 9.03 15.44
C ARG A 65 -4.63 8.65 14.69
N THR A 66 -4.56 7.78 13.68
CA THR A 66 -5.75 7.40 12.89
C THR A 66 -6.57 6.32 13.58
N ASN A 67 -5.95 5.50 14.45
CA ASN A 67 -6.53 4.27 14.99
C ASN A 67 -7.07 3.33 13.91
N HIS A 68 -6.49 3.41 12.71
CA HIS A 68 -6.92 2.67 11.52
C HIS A 68 -5.72 2.40 10.61
N ASP A 69 -5.38 1.13 10.46
CA ASP A 69 -4.21 0.63 9.73
C ASP A 69 -4.27 0.88 8.22
N VAL A 70 -5.43 0.67 7.57
CA VAL A 70 -5.62 0.97 6.15
C VAL A 70 -5.42 2.46 5.87
N ILE A 71 -6.03 3.36 6.64
CA ILE A 71 -5.83 4.81 6.47
C ILE A 71 -4.35 5.17 6.69
N ALA A 72 -3.72 4.60 7.71
CA ALA A 72 -2.30 4.85 7.98
C ALA A 72 -1.39 4.38 6.83
N PHE A 73 -1.69 3.23 6.24
CA PHE A 73 -1.02 2.73 5.03
C PHE A 73 -1.19 3.68 3.84
N LEU A 74 -2.43 4.10 3.56
CA LEU A 74 -2.74 4.98 2.43
C LEU A 74 -2.06 6.35 2.57
N GLU A 75 -2.09 6.94 3.76
CA GLU A 75 -1.40 8.20 4.03
C GLU A 75 0.12 8.06 3.84
N ASN A 76 0.73 6.97 4.32
CA ASN A 76 2.15 6.72 4.11
C ASN A 76 2.53 6.55 2.63
N VAL A 77 1.73 5.82 1.85
CA VAL A 77 1.97 5.65 0.41
C VAL A 77 1.82 6.98 -0.32
N ALA A 78 0.85 7.81 0.08
CA ALA A 78 0.59 9.11 -0.52
C ALA A 78 1.79 10.07 -0.43
N GLU A 79 2.53 10.05 0.69
CA GLU A 79 3.78 10.82 0.86
C GLU A 79 4.80 10.53 -0.26
N SER A 80 4.81 9.29 -0.74
CA SER A 80 5.80 8.77 -1.69
C SER A 80 5.43 9.07 -3.15
N VAL A 81 4.12 9.03 -3.46
CA VAL A 81 3.53 9.20 -4.80
C VAL A 81 3.25 10.67 -5.11
N GLY A 82 2.77 11.45 -4.14
CA GLY A 82 2.37 12.84 -4.36
C GLY A 82 0.95 12.97 -4.97
N PRO A 83 0.68 13.96 -5.84
CA PRO A 83 -0.68 14.31 -6.26
C PRO A 83 -1.51 13.18 -6.92
N ALA A 84 -0.85 12.22 -7.57
CA ALA A 84 -1.53 11.07 -8.19
C ALA A 84 -2.12 10.10 -7.14
N SER A 85 -1.68 10.16 -5.87
CA SER A 85 -2.20 9.31 -4.79
C SER A 85 -3.68 9.47 -4.52
N ARG A 86 -4.31 10.57 -4.99
CA ARG A 86 -5.76 10.81 -4.90
C ARG A 86 -6.63 9.70 -5.50
N TRP A 87 -6.05 8.86 -6.36
CA TRP A 87 -6.74 7.75 -7.03
C TRP A 87 -6.58 6.41 -6.29
N ILE A 88 -5.63 6.31 -5.35
CA ILE A 88 -5.40 5.11 -4.57
C ILE A 88 -6.59 4.91 -3.63
N HIS A 89 -7.10 3.68 -3.54
CA HIS A 89 -8.26 3.31 -2.74
C HIS A 89 -9.58 4.02 -3.13
N GLN A 90 -9.70 4.44 -4.38
CA GLN A 90 -10.92 5.06 -4.88
C GLN A 90 -12.00 4.00 -5.17
N GLY A 91 -13.13 4.09 -4.48
CA GLY A 91 -14.30 3.20 -4.58
C GLY A 91 -15.12 3.22 -3.30
#